data_AF-A0A9D9I1Y5-F1
#
_entry.id   AF-A0A9D9I1Y5-F1
#
_cell.length_a   1.000
_cell.length_b   1.000
_cell.length_c   1.000
_cell.angle_alpha   90.00
_cell.angle_beta   90.00
_cell.angle_gamma   90.00
#
_symmetry.space_group_name_H-M   'P 1'
#
loop_
_entity.id
_entity.type
_entity.pdbx_description
1 polymer ?
#
loop_
_entity_poly.entity_id
_entity_poly.type
_entity_poly.pdbx_seq_one_letter_code
_entity_poly.pdbx_strand_id
1 'polypeptide(L)'
;MQLEEILKQQGLSDEQVATIKKSMTDNKIYITSLENADERYTKLKGQKEDAEKQLQTANDTILELKKTNGDVDALKTKIEEYQKEIGRLKDEAIIGEKTNALKEQLAKAGVVDTDYLIYKHGGIEKFNFDKDNKPIGVEETIKPYKEDKTLSHLFNQNTNYNPHGGGEPPMQNPWSKENFNLTEQGKIIRENPAKARELASAAGITI
;
A
#
# COMPACT_ATOMS: atom_id res chain seq x y z
N MET A 1 -82.78 -19.34 13.27
CA MET A 1 -83.75 -20.32 12.74
C MET A 1 -83.20 -20.91 11.46
N GLN A 2 -83.34 -22.21 11.26
CA GLN A 2 -82.94 -22.84 10.00
C GLN A 2 -84.00 -22.60 8.93
N LEU A 3 -83.59 -22.57 7.64
CA LEU A 3 -84.53 -22.38 6.53
C LEU A 3 -85.70 -23.39 6.58
N GLU A 4 -85.41 -24.63 7.00
CA GLU A 4 -86.43 -25.66 7.20
C GLU A 4 -87.51 -25.23 8.21
N GLU A 5 -87.12 -24.68 9.35
CA GLU A 5 -88.05 -24.23 10.40
C GLU A 5 -88.91 -23.06 9.91
N ILE A 6 -88.31 -22.15 9.15
CA ILE A 6 -89.01 -21.00 8.56
C ILE A 6 -90.05 -21.47 7.54
N LEU A 7 -89.70 -22.41 6.66
CA LEU A 7 -90.63 -22.93 5.65
C LEU A 7 -91.82 -23.68 6.28
N LYS A 8 -91.58 -24.48 7.34
CA LYS A 8 -92.66 -25.15 8.07
C LYS A 8 -93.58 -24.16 8.79
N GLN A 9 -93.03 -23.09 9.37
CA GLN A 9 -93.86 -22.02 9.98
C GLN A 9 -94.73 -21.28 8.95
N GLN A 10 -94.33 -21.25 7.68
CA GLN A 10 -95.13 -20.69 6.57
C GLN A 10 -96.20 -21.66 6.06
N GLY A 11 -96.36 -22.83 6.68
CA GLY A 11 -97.42 -23.79 6.36
C GLY A 11 -97.06 -24.84 5.29
N LEU A 12 -95.78 -24.97 4.91
CA LEU A 12 -95.35 -26.00 3.97
C LEU A 12 -95.24 -27.36 4.66
N SER A 13 -95.65 -28.43 3.98
CA SER A 13 -95.50 -29.81 4.47
C SER A 13 -94.05 -30.31 4.37
N ASP A 14 -93.70 -31.35 5.13
CA ASP A 14 -92.35 -31.94 5.11
C ASP A 14 -91.89 -32.37 3.70
N GLU A 15 -92.81 -32.92 2.88
CA GLU A 15 -92.52 -33.31 1.49
C GLU A 15 -92.23 -32.10 0.59
N GLN A 16 -92.97 -31.00 0.75
CA GLN A 16 -92.73 -29.76 0.01
C GLN A 16 -91.38 -29.15 0.39
N VAL A 17 -91.05 -29.13 1.69
CA VAL A 17 -89.77 -28.63 2.19
C VAL A 17 -88.59 -29.48 1.69
N ALA A 18 -88.73 -30.81 1.68
CA ALA A 18 -87.71 -31.71 1.13
C ALA A 18 -87.49 -31.48 -0.38
N THR A 19 -88.56 -31.25 -1.14
CA THR A 19 -88.49 -30.94 -2.57
C THR A 19 -87.76 -29.62 -2.82
N ILE A 20 -88.07 -28.57 -2.06
CA ILE A 20 -87.40 -27.25 -2.15
C ILE A 20 -85.90 -27.38 -1.85
N LYS A 21 -85.51 -28.08 -0.78
CA LYS A 21 -84.10 -28.30 -0.45
C LYS A 21 -83.34 -29.06 -1.54
N LYS A 22 -83.97 -30.07 -2.14
CA LYS A 22 -83.39 -30.80 -3.26
C LYS A 22 -83.18 -29.87 -4.46
N SER A 23 -84.21 -29.10 -4.85
CA SER A 23 -84.10 -28.14 -5.95
C SER A 23 -83.05 -27.06 -5.70
N MET A 24 -82.89 -26.57 -4.47
CA MET A 24 -81.81 -25.64 -4.13
C MET A 24 -80.44 -26.27 -4.39
N THR A 25 -80.25 -27.52 -3.95
CA THR A 25 -78.99 -28.26 -4.15
C THR A 25 -78.71 -28.51 -5.63
N ASP A 26 -79.71 -28.99 -6.39
CA ASP A 26 -79.61 -29.26 -7.83
C ASP A 26 -79.24 -27.98 -8.61
N ASN A 27 -79.72 -26.81 -8.15
CA ASN A 27 -79.41 -25.50 -8.74
C ASN A 27 -78.21 -24.79 -8.08
N LYS A 28 -77.46 -25.47 -7.20
CA LYS A 28 -76.27 -24.94 -6.52
C LYS A 28 -76.54 -23.67 -5.70
N ILE A 29 -77.73 -23.55 -5.15
CA ILE A 29 -78.13 -22.49 -4.21
C ILE A 29 -77.78 -22.96 -2.81
N TYR A 30 -76.79 -22.31 -2.21
CA TYR A 30 -76.35 -22.60 -0.85
C TYR A 30 -76.75 -21.46 0.08
N ILE A 31 -77.24 -21.83 1.26
CA ILE A 31 -77.58 -20.90 2.34
C ILE A 31 -76.42 -20.85 3.32
N THR A 32 -76.07 -19.65 3.75
CA THR A 32 -75.05 -19.37 4.75
C THR A 32 -75.67 -18.56 5.88
N SER A 33 -75.20 -18.77 7.10
CA SER A 33 -75.56 -17.93 8.24
C SER A 33 -74.84 -16.58 8.23
N LEU A 34 -73.88 -16.38 7.32
CA LEU A 34 -73.10 -15.15 7.18
C LEU A 34 -73.76 -14.17 6.21
N GLU A 35 -74.21 -13.04 6.72
CA GLU A 35 -74.72 -11.92 5.92
C GLU A 35 -73.63 -11.34 5.01
N ASN A 36 -73.99 -11.05 3.75
CA ASN A 36 -73.12 -10.53 2.69
C ASN A 36 -71.87 -11.39 2.43
N ALA A 37 -72.02 -12.72 2.44
CA ALA A 37 -70.92 -13.66 2.30
C ALA A 37 -70.08 -13.45 1.01
N ASP A 38 -70.72 -13.11 -0.11
CA ASP A 38 -70.01 -12.87 -1.38
C ASP A 38 -69.13 -11.61 -1.33
N GLU A 39 -69.63 -10.54 -0.72
CA GLU A 39 -68.87 -9.29 -0.52
C GLU A 39 -67.69 -9.53 0.43
N ARG A 40 -67.93 -10.26 1.52
CA ARG A 40 -66.88 -10.64 2.48
C ARG A 40 -65.82 -11.50 1.82
N TYR A 41 -66.22 -12.49 1.02
CA TYR A 41 -65.31 -13.36 0.29
C TYR A 41 -64.46 -12.57 -0.71
N THR A 42 -65.08 -11.69 -1.49
CA THR A 42 -64.39 -10.83 -2.45
C THR A 42 -63.38 -9.93 -1.76
N LYS A 43 -63.76 -9.33 -0.61
CA LYS A 43 -62.85 -8.50 0.20
C LYS A 43 -61.69 -9.32 0.78
N LEU A 44 -61.96 -10.50 1.33
CA LEU A 44 -60.94 -11.41 1.86
C LEU A 44 -59.96 -11.86 0.78
N LYS A 45 -60.46 -12.15 -0.42
CA LYS A 45 -59.63 -12.50 -1.57
C LYS A 45 -58.70 -11.34 -1.96
N GLY A 46 -59.23 -10.12 -2.03
CA GLY A 46 -58.40 -8.93 -2.30
C GLY A 46 -57.32 -8.70 -1.23
N GLN A 47 -57.69 -8.81 0.05
CA GLN A 47 -56.72 -8.69 1.16
C GLN A 47 -55.63 -9.76 1.11
N LYS A 48 -55.99 -10.99 0.73
CA LYS A 48 -55.02 -12.08 0.55
C LYS A 48 -54.06 -11.76 -0.61
N GLU A 49 -54.57 -11.36 -1.76
CA GLU A 49 -53.75 -11.02 -2.93
C GLU A 49 -52.79 -9.85 -2.63
N ASP A 50 -53.24 -8.85 -1.89
CA ASP A 50 -52.39 -7.74 -1.45
C ASP A 50 -51.31 -8.18 -0.45
N ALA A 51 -51.66 -9.03 0.51
CA ALA A 51 -50.70 -9.60 1.45
C ALA A 51 -49.64 -10.48 0.74
N GLU A 52 -50.05 -11.29 -0.24
CA GLU A 52 -49.13 -12.10 -1.05
C GLU A 52 -48.15 -11.21 -1.84
N LYS A 53 -48.62 -10.10 -2.42
CA LYS A 53 -47.75 -9.13 -3.11
C LYS A 53 -46.76 -8.48 -2.13
N GLN A 54 -47.23 -8.03 -0.97
CA GLN A 54 -46.37 -7.42 0.04
C GLN A 54 -45.30 -8.40 0.53
N LEU A 55 -45.66 -9.67 0.73
CA LEU A 55 -44.72 -10.71 1.15
C LEU A 55 -43.67 -10.99 0.07
N GLN A 56 -44.07 -11.02 -1.19
CA GLN A 56 -43.14 -11.15 -2.30
C GLN A 56 -42.15 -9.97 -2.36
N THR A 57 -42.64 -8.73 -2.29
CA THR A 57 -41.79 -7.54 -2.27
C THR A 57 -40.83 -7.54 -1.09
N ALA A 58 -41.29 -7.89 0.12
CA ALA A 58 -40.43 -7.99 1.29
C ALA A 58 -39.34 -9.04 1.12
N ASN A 59 -39.67 -10.21 0.55
CA ASN A 59 -38.69 -11.25 0.25
C ASN A 59 -37.65 -10.78 -0.79
N ASP A 60 -38.07 -10.11 -1.84
CA ASP A 60 -37.18 -9.57 -2.87
C ASP A 60 -36.25 -8.49 -2.29
N THR A 61 -36.77 -7.59 -1.44
CA THR A 61 -35.95 -6.62 -0.71
C THR A 61 -34.97 -7.29 0.24
N ILE A 62 -35.36 -8.36 0.95
CA ILE A 62 -34.44 -9.13 1.81
C ILE A 62 -33.31 -9.75 0.97
N LEU A 63 -33.62 -10.30 -0.20
CA LEU A 63 -32.62 -10.86 -1.11
C LEU A 63 -31.66 -9.78 -1.63
N GLU A 64 -32.18 -8.61 -1.98
CA GLU A 64 -31.37 -7.46 -2.42
C GLU A 64 -30.50 -6.91 -1.30
N LEU A 65 -31.03 -6.75 -0.08
CA LEU A 65 -30.27 -6.36 1.10
C LEU A 65 -29.17 -7.38 1.41
N LYS A 66 -29.45 -8.69 1.31
CA LYS A 66 -28.41 -9.73 1.46
C LYS A 66 -27.29 -9.62 0.41
N LYS A 67 -27.60 -9.19 -0.82
CA LYS A 67 -26.60 -8.95 -1.87
C LYS A 67 -25.82 -7.65 -1.68
N THR A 68 -26.48 -6.61 -1.17
CA THR A 68 -25.90 -5.25 -1.06
C THR A 68 -25.17 -5.00 0.26
N ASN A 69 -25.43 -5.76 1.32
CA ASN A 69 -24.78 -5.58 2.62
C ASN A 69 -23.31 -6.06 2.69
N GLY A 70 -22.64 -6.18 1.54
CA GLY A 70 -21.22 -6.49 1.42
C GLY A 70 -20.93 -7.95 1.69
N ASP A 71 -20.36 -8.62 0.68
CA ASP A 71 -19.80 -9.95 0.80
C ASP A 71 -18.76 -9.98 1.93
N VAL A 72 -19.20 -10.39 3.12
CA VAL A 72 -18.37 -10.47 4.33
C VAL A 72 -17.12 -11.28 4.07
N ASP A 73 -17.21 -12.27 3.17
CA ASP A 73 -16.08 -13.12 2.81
C ASP A 73 -15.10 -12.40 1.88
N ALA A 74 -15.57 -11.53 0.97
CA ALA A 74 -14.70 -10.64 0.20
C ALA A 74 -13.98 -9.62 1.10
N LEU A 75 -14.67 -9.05 2.09
CA LEU A 75 -14.05 -8.13 3.05
C LEU A 75 -13.03 -8.84 3.96
N LYS A 76 -13.32 -10.05 4.45
CA LYS A 76 -12.36 -10.86 5.19
C LYS A 76 -11.12 -11.18 4.37
N THR A 77 -11.30 -11.60 3.12
CA THR A 77 -10.19 -11.90 2.19
C THR A 77 -9.27 -10.68 2.04
N LYS A 78 -9.87 -9.50 1.82
CA LYS A 78 -9.11 -8.25 1.68
C LYS A 78 -8.39 -7.83 2.97
N ILE A 79 -8.98 -8.09 4.13
CA ILE A 79 -8.34 -7.87 5.43
C ILE A 79 -7.12 -8.78 5.59
N GLU A 80 -7.23 -10.07 5.25
CA GLU A 80 -6.11 -11.01 5.31
C GLU A 80 -4.97 -10.63 4.34
N GLU A 81 -5.31 -10.20 3.13
CA GLU A 81 -4.35 -9.68 2.15
C GLU A 81 -3.61 -8.45 2.68
N TYR A 82 -4.34 -7.47 3.24
CA TYR A 82 -3.72 -6.29 3.83
C TYR A 82 -2.88 -6.61 5.08
N GLN A 83 -3.28 -7.57 5.90
CA GLN A 83 -2.46 -8.01 7.04
C GLN A 83 -1.14 -8.64 6.57
N LYS A 84 -1.17 -9.48 5.53
CA LYS A 84 0.04 -10.07 4.93
C LYS A 84 0.94 -8.98 4.36
N GLU A 85 0.37 -8.03 3.63
CA GLU A 85 1.11 -6.93 3.03
C GLU A 85 1.75 -6.01 4.07
N ILE A 86 1.02 -5.68 5.16
CA ILE A 86 1.58 -4.92 6.27
C ILE A 86 2.73 -5.68 6.95
N GLY A 87 2.62 -7.00 7.09
CA GLY A 87 3.71 -7.84 7.60
C GLY A 87 4.96 -7.73 6.71
N ARG A 88 4.80 -7.95 5.40
CA ARG A 88 5.88 -7.84 4.41
C ARG A 88 6.56 -6.47 4.45
N LEU A 89 5.78 -5.38 4.47
CA LEU A 89 6.32 -4.02 4.49
C LEU A 89 7.10 -3.71 5.79
N LYS A 90 6.67 -4.25 6.93
CA LYS A 90 7.41 -4.12 8.19
C LYS A 90 8.74 -4.85 8.14
N ASP A 91 8.75 -6.07 7.62
CA ASP A 91 9.98 -6.86 7.48
C ASP A 91 10.96 -6.17 6.51
N GLU A 92 10.46 -5.65 5.39
CA GLU A 92 11.27 -4.87 4.44
C GLU A 92 11.85 -3.59 5.07
N ALA A 93 11.08 -2.87 5.88
CA ALA A 93 11.57 -1.71 6.61
C ALA A 93 12.69 -2.07 7.60
N ILE A 94 12.53 -3.16 8.35
CA ILE A 94 13.54 -3.66 9.28
C ILE A 94 14.82 -4.09 8.53
N ILE A 95 14.68 -4.83 7.43
CA ILE A 95 15.82 -5.24 6.60
C ILE A 95 16.52 -4.01 6.02
N GLY A 96 15.78 -3.00 5.57
CA GLY A 96 16.33 -1.74 5.09
C GLY A 96 17.11 -0.99 6.17
N GLU A 97 16.57 -0.90 7.38
CA GLU A 97 17.25 -0.29 8.55
C GLU A 97 18.56 -1.00 8.88
N LYS A 98 18.52 -2.34 9.02
CA LYS A 98 19.71 -3.18 9.26
C LYS A 98 20.76 -3.01 8.17
N THR A 99 20.32 -3.00 6.91
CA THR A 99 21.21 -2.84 5.75
C THR A 99 21.94 -1.50 5.81
N ASN A 100 21.21 -0.41 6.03
CA ASN A 100 21.81 0.93 6.08
C ASN A 100 22.77 1.08 7.27
N ALA A 101 22.35 0.63 8.46
CA ALA A 101 23.19 0.68 9.65
C ALA A 101 24.47 -0.15 9.48
N LEU A 102 24.37 -1.33 8.87
CA LEU A 102 25.53 -2.17 8.58
C LEU A 102 26.48 -1.50 7.59
N LYS A 103 25.96 -0.97 6.47
CA LYS A 103 26.78 -0.24 5.49
C LYS A 103 27.51 0.93 6.13
N GLU A 104 26.85 1.71 6.98
CA GLU A 104 27.48 2.82 7.69
C GLU A 104 28.62 2.35 8.60
N GLN A 105 28.42 1.27 9.35
CA GLN A 105 29.45 0.73 10.24
C GLN A 105 30.62 0.11 9.46
N LEU A 106 30.35 -0.60 8.36
CA LEU A 106 31.38 -1.13 7.46
C LEU A 106 32.21 0.01 6.86
N ALA A 107 31.57 1.08 6.40
CA ALA A 107 32.25 2.26 5.87
C ALA A 107 33.15 2.92 6.95
N LYS A 108 32.65 3.08 8.18
CA LYS A 108 33.45 3.57 9.32
C LYS A 108 34.63 2.65 9.64
N ALA A 109 34.43 1.34 9.50
CA ALA A 109 35.49 0.36 9.66
C ALA A 109 36.48 0.31 8.47
N GLY A 110 36.31 1.20 7.50
CA GLY A 110 37.20 1.41 6.37
C GLY A 110 36.89 0.56 5.14
N VAL A 111 35.70 -0.04 5.04
CA VAL A 111 35.29 -0.80 3.84
C VAL A 111 34.90 0.18 2.73
N VAL A 112 35.48 0.01 1.54
CA VAL A 112 35.23 0.83 0.34
C VAL A 112 33.96 0.36 -0.37
N ASP A 113 33.84 -0.94 -0.60
CA ASP A 113 32.68 -1.57 -1.25
C ASP A 113 31.91 -2.41 -0.22
N THR A 114 30.98 -1.73 0.47
CA THR A 114 30.18 -2.36 1.53
C THR A 114 29.24 -3.42 0.97
N ASP A 115 28.70 -3.21 -0.23
CA ASP A 115 27.74 -4.11 -0.86
C ASP A 115 28.41 -5.43 -1.26
N TYR A 116 29.59 -5.36 -1.88
CA TYR A 116 30.33 -6.56 -2.24
C TYR A 116 30.81 -7.34 -1.02
N LEU A 117 31.24 -6.67 0.05
CA LEU A 117 31.63 -7.35 1.28
C LEU A 117 30.44 -8.08 1.93
N ILE A 118 29.27 -7.43 2.01
CA ILE A 118 28.04 -8.05 2.51
C ILE A 118 27.69 -9.28 1.67
N TYR A 119 27.73 -9.17 0.34
CA TYR A 119 27.49 -10.29 -0.57
C TYR A 119 28.48 -11.44 -0.32
N LYS A 120 29.78 -11.13 -0.22
CA LYS A 120 30.85 -12.10 0.02
C LYS A 120 30.72 -12.79 1.38
N HIS A 121 30.19 -12.09 2.38
CA HIS A 121 29.89 -12.63 3.71
C HIS A 121 28.61 -13.48 3.75
N GLY A 122 27.83 -13.51 2.66
CA GLY A 122 26.62 -14.32 2.55
C GLY A 122 25.33 -13.57 2.87
N GLY A 123 25.35 -12.24 2.81
CA GLY A 123 24.19 -11.36 3.00
C GLY A 123 24.04 -10.80 4.41
N ILE A 124 23.04 -9.92 4.57
CA ILE A 124 22.75 -9.22 5.83
C ILE A 124 22.50 -10.19 6.99
N GLU A 125 21.78 -11.28 6.75
CA GLU A 125 21.41 -12.28 7.76
C GLU A 125 22.60 -13.03 8.39
N LYS A 126 23.81 -12.89 7.83
CA LYS A 126 25.05 -13.47 8.38
C LYS A 126 25.76 -12.55 9.36
N PHE A 127 25.37 -11.27 9.41
CA PHE A 127 25.84 -10.34 10.42
C PHE A 127 24.98 -10.41 11.69
N ASN A 128 25.59 -10.08 12.82
CA ASN A 128 24.89 -10.05 14.10
C ASN A 128 24.32 -8.65 14.37
N PHE A 129 23.11 -8.62 14.92
CA PHE A 129 22.42 -7.39 15.29
C PHE A 129 21.96 -7.47 16.74
N ASP A 130 21.92 -6.32 17.42
CA ASP A 130 21.31 -6.21 18.74
C ASP A 130 19.78 -6.13 18.66
N LYS A 131 19.14 -5.89 19.82
CA LYS A 131 17.68 -5.79 19.94
C LYS A 131 17.10 -4.55 19.26
N ASP A 132 17.93 -3.55 18.98
CA ASP A 132 17.56 -2.29 18.33
C ASP A 132 17.94 -2.32 16.83
N ASN A 133 18.17 -3.51 16.26
CA ASN A 133 18.58 -3.72 14.87
C ASN A 133 19.92 -3.06 14.50
N LYS A 134 20.78 -2.74 15.47
CA LYS A 134 22.10 -2.17 15.19
C LYS A 134 23.13 -3.29 15.01
N PRO A 135 24.08 -3.15 14.07
CA PRO A 135 25.06 -4.20 13.85
C PRO A 135 26.04 -4.27 15.03
N ILE A 136 26.42 -5.49 15.40
CA ILE A 136 27.39 -5.75 16.47
C ILE A 136 28.45 -6.75 15.99
N GLY A 137 29.66 -6.62 16.52
CA GLY A 137 30.77 -7.50 16.16
C GLY A 137 31.26 -7.32 14.71
N VAL A 138 31.05 -6.14 14.12
CA VAL A 138 31.38 -5.87 12.71
C VAL A 138 32.88 -5.96 12.49
N GLU A 139 33.69 -5.34 13.36
CA GLU A 139 35.14 -5.35 13.29
C GLU A 139 35.73 -6.77 13.32
N GLU A 140 35.22 -7.63 14.19
CA GLU A 140 35.63 -9.04 14.29
C GLU A 140 35.21 -9.82 13.04
N THR A 141 34.01 -9.55 12.54
CA THR A 141 33.47 -10.21 11.33
C THR A 141 34.30 -9.89 10.10
N ILE A 142 34.75 -8.63 9.95
CA ILE A 142 35.51 -8.19 8.77
C ILE A 142 37.02 -8.44 8.87
N LYS A 143 37.54 -8.77 10.05
CA LYS A 143 38.97 -8.97 10.29
C LYS A 143 39.63 -9.99 9.33
N PRO A 144 39.05 -11.18 9.07
CA PRO A 144 39.64 -12.14 8.12
C PRO A 144 39.75 -11.57 6.70
N TYR A 145 38.81 -10.72 6.29
CA TYR A 145 38.81 -10.09 4.98
C TYR A 145 39.86 -8.98 4.87
N LYS A 146 40.14 -8.25 5.97
CA LYS A 146 41.23 -7.27 6.03
C LYS A 146 42.61 -7.93 5.91
N GLU A 147 42.75 -9.13 6.47
CA GLU A 147 44.01 -9.89 6.47
C GLU A 147 44.24 -10.64 5.15
N ASP A 148 43.19 -10.87 4.35
CA ASP A 148 43.28 -11.48 3.03
C ASP A 148 43.81 -10.48 1.99
N LYS A 149 45.04 -10.71 1.53
CA LYS A 149 45.71 -9.87 0.51
C LYS A 149 44.90 -9.76 -0.78
N THR A 150 44.15 -10.79 -1.16
CA THR A 150 43.33 -10.78 -2.39
C THR A 150 42.13 -9.83 -2.27
N LEU A 151 41.69 -9.52 -1.04
CA LEU A 151 40.55 -8.66 -0.73
C LEU A 151 40.98 -7.29 -0.15
N SER A 152 42.28 -7.02 -0.10
CA SER A 152 42.83 -5.74 0.39
C SER A 152 42.32 -4.48 -0.33
N HIS A 153 41.80 -4.62 -1.55
CA HIS A 153 41.18 -3.54 -2.33
C HIS A 153 39.79 -3.13 -1.81
N LEU A 154 39.15 -3.98 -1.01
CA LEU A 154 37.85 -3.68 -0.39
C LEU A 154 37.97 -2.75 0.82
N PHE A 155 39.19 -2.41 1.24
CA PHE A 155 39.45 -1.56 2.40
C PHE A 155 40.24 -0.32 2.00
N ASN A 156 39.94 0.79 2.66
CA ASN A 156 40.69 2.02 2.55
C ASN A 156 42.13 1.73 2.91
N GLN A 157 43.00 1.80 1.91
CA GLN A 157 44.42 1.78 2.15
C GLN A 157 44.77 3.17 2.65
N ASN A 158 45.44 3.28 3.80
CA ASN A 158 46.14 4.48 4.21
C ASN A 158 47.33 4.70 3.25
N THR A 159 47.05 4.92 1.97
CA THR A 159 48.01 5.47 1.06
C THR A 159 48.03 6.96 1.40
N ASN A 160 49.11 7.38 2.05
CA ASN A 160 49.52 8.77 2.06
C ASN A 160 49.87 9.13 0.60
N TYR A 161 48.85 9.22 -0.26
CA TYR A 161 48.98 9.57 -1.65
C TYR A 161 49.19 11.08 -1.66
N ASN A 162 50.45 11.49 -1.57
CA ASN A 162 50.89 12.82 -1.89
C ASN A 162 51.08 12.81 -3.42
N PRO A 163 50.10 13.25 -4.24
CA PRO A 163 50.41 13.51 -5.64
C PRO A 163 51.61 14.45 -5.61
N HIS A 164 52.62 14.19 -6.44
CA HIS A 164 53.73 15.13 -6.56
C HIS A 164 53.11 16.48 -6.95
N GLY A 165 52.94 17.35 -5.97
CA GLY A 165 52.53 18.73 -6.20
C GLY A 165 53.50 19.23 -7.23
N GLY A 166 52.97 19.79 -8.33
CA GLY A 166 53.78 20.62 -9.20
C GLY A 166 54.42 21.65 -8.29
N GLY A 167 55.69 21.41 -7.94
CA GLY A 167 56.44 22.30 -7.08
C GLY A 167 56.34 23.68 -7.71
N GLU A 168 56.21 24.72 -6.89
CA GLU A 168 56.35 26.08 -7.39
C GLU A 168 57.61 26.11 -8.26
N PRO A 169 57.49 26.40 -9.56
CA PRO A 169 58.67 26.54 -10.39
C PRO A 169 59.53 27.63 -9.73
N PRO A 170 60.86 27.47 -9.71
CA PRO A 170 61.74 28.51 -9.19
C PRO A 170 61.30 29.85 -9.79
N MET A 171 61.14 30.89 -8.96
CA MET A 171 60.52 32.17 -9.33
C MET A 171 61.16 32.74 -10.60
N GLN A 172 60.62 32.37 -11.75
CA GLN A 172 61.13 32.73 -13.06
C GLN A 172 60.49 34.04 -13.49
N ASN A 173 61.30 34.94 -14.05
CA ASN A 173 60.83 36.26 -14.46
C ASN A 173 59.75 36.11 -15.55
N PRO A 174 58.49 36.52 -15.28
CA PRO A 174 57.40 36.30 -16.20
C PRO A 174 57.45 37.20 -17.44
N TRP A 175 58.39 38.16 -17.52
CA TRP A 175 58.69 38.95 -18.73
C TRP A 175 59.81 38.36 -19.59
N SER A 176 60.53 37.33 -19.12
CA SER A 176 61.59 36.68 -19.90
C SER A 176 61.03 35.92 -21.11
N LYS A 177 61.80 35.84 -22.20
CA LYS A 177 61.40 35.11 -23.43
C LYS A 177 61.12 33.63 -23.19
N GLU A 178 61.79 33.03 -22.22
CA GLU A 178 61.67 31.61 -21.90
C GLU A 178 60.46 31.31 -21.01
N ASN A 179 60.03 32.27 -20.17
CA ASN A 179 59.03 32.04 -19.11
C ASN A 179 57.89 33.07 -19.15
N PHE A 180 57.51 33.50 -20.35
CA PHE A 180 56.49 34.53 -20.54
C PHE A 180 55.13 34.11 -19.99
N ASN A 181 54.59 34.83 -18.99
CA ASN A 181 53.30 34.53 -18.36
C ASN A 181 52.47 35.80 -18.11
N LEU A 182 51.45 36.05 -18.94
CA LEU A 182 50.58 37.24 -18.86
C LEU A 182 49.76 37.33 -17.57
N THR A 183 49.33 36.19 -17.01
CA THR A 183 48.51 36.18 -15.79
C THR A 183 49.34 36.61 -14.59
N GLU A 184 50.57 36.10 -14.48
CA GLU A 184 51.52 36.51 -13.42
C GLU A 184 52.00 37.96 -13.63
N GLN A 185 52.24 38.38 -14.87
CA GLN A 185 52.53 39.80 -15.16
C GLN A 185 51.39 40.71 -14.69
N GLY A 186 50.14 40.39 -15.03
CA GLY A 186 48.98 41.19 -14.62
C GLY A 186 48.78 41.22 -13.10
N LYS A 187 49.08 40.12 -12.42
CA LYS A 187 49.07 40.05 -10.96
C LYS A 187 50.16 40.93 -10.34
N ILE A 188 51.41 40.80 -10.79
CA ILE A 188 52.55 41.59 -10.27
C ILE A 188 52.39 43.07 -10.59
N ILE A 189 51.89 43.45 -11.77
CA ILE A 189 51.60 44.86 -12.10
C ILE A 189 50.58 45.45 -11.13
N ARG A 190 49.56 44.69 -10.72
CA ARG A 190 48.53 45.13 -9.78
C ARG A 190 49.04 45.20 -8.34
N GLU A 191 49.81 44.21 -7.92
CA GLU A 191 50.27 44.06 -6.53
C GLU A 191 51.53 44.88 -6.22
N ASN A 192 52.47 44.97 -7.17
CA ASN A 192 53.72 45.71 -7.01
C ASN A 192 54.23 46.26 -8.37
N PRO A 193 53.74 47.44 -8.79
CA PRO A 193 54.13 48.07 -10.05
C PRO A 193 55.64 48.34 -10.19
N ALA A 194 56.33 48.62 -9.08
CA ALA A 194 57.78 48.86 -9.10
C ALA A 194 58.56 47.58 -9.44
N LYS A 195 58.19 46.47 -8.80
CA LYS A 195 58.75 45.14 -9.10
C LYS A 195 58.42 44.69 -10.52
N ALA A 196 57.23 45.00 -11.02
CA ALA A 196 56.86 44.71 -12.41
C ALA A 196 57.81 45.40 -13.40
N ARG A 197 58.13 46.69 -13.19
CA ARG A 197 59.06 47.43 -14.05
C ARG A 197 60.48 46.90 -13.98
N GLU A 198 60.95 46.53 -12.79
CA GLU A 198 62.27 45.94 -12.61
C GLU A 198 62.41 44.61 -13.38
N LEU A 199 61.42 43.72 -13.24
CA LEU A 199 61.40 42.44 -13.92
C LEU A 199 61.24 42.58 -15.44
N ALA A 200 60.36 43.48 -15.90
CA ALA A 200 60.23 43.79 -17.32
C ALA A 200 61.53 44.35 -17.89
N SER A 201 62.17 45.29 -17.18
CA SER A 201 63.45 45.89 -17.58
C SER A 201 64.57 44.86 -17.63
N ALA A 202 64.64 43.94 -16.66
CA ALA A 202 65.57 42.82 -16.66
C ALA A 202 65.37 41.87 -17.86
N ALA A 203 64.17 41.85 -18.46
CA ALA A 203 63.87 41.12 -19.69
C ALA A 203 64.01 41.98 -20.96
N GLY A 204 64.46 43.24 -20.85
CA GLY A 204 64.62 44.17 -21.97
C GLY A 204 63.31 44.81 -22.45
N ILE A 205 62.26 44.78 -21.63
CA ILE A 205 60.92 45.31 -21.92
C ILE A 205 60.65 46.54 -21.03
N THR A 206 60.15 47.62 -21.63
CA THR A 206 59.71 48.81 -20.88
C THR A 206 58.18 48.79 -20.77
N ILE A 207 57.65 48.82 -19.54
CA ILE A 207 56.21 48.85 -19.22
C ILE A 207 55.85 49.98 -18.25
#